data_AF-A0A960MHF6-F1
#
_entry.id   AF-A0A960MHF6-F1
#
_cell.length_a   1.000
_cell.length_b   1.000
_cell.length_c   1.000
_cell.angle_alpha   90.00
_cell.angle_beta   90.00
_cell.angle_gamma   90.00
#
_symmetry.space_group_name_H-M   'P 1'
#
loop_
_entity.id
_entity.type
_entity.pdbx_description
1 polymer ?
#
loop_
_entity_poly.entity_id
_entity_poly.type
_entity_poly.pdbx_seq_one_letter_code
_entity_poly.pdbx_strand_id
1 'polypeptide(L)'
;MSGKLAFDAGEITLGANDLTVERFATVEMNADSRILTDGIGSFGTQGGLDLRTPLVTGSGASRYTIASDGALRLIRPFGGGGGTAGGLGADLTLRGATVEANSDISLPSGQLTLRATTGNLTVGTTGPARLDLGGVTRDFIDISRHTDGGIANLVSDAGSVTVGGNAFVDVSAPAGGGDAGAIHVSAPTGAFTLAGTILGSAAAGQRSGSFSLDAGTVAGGSLTTTDTLLNNGQFNESRDYRVRTGNLTIGGLARARTYRAAADSGSITVTGTIDASGETGGDI
;
A
#
# COMPACT_ATOMS: atom_id res chain seq x y z
N MET A 1 -5.06 30.82 -2.64
CA MET A 1 -5.65 30.25 -3.86
C MET A 1 -7.16 30.21 -3.68
N SER A 2 -7.95 30.38 -4.74
CA SER A 2 -9.41 30.35 -4.69
C SER A 2 -9.96 29.65 -5.92
N GLY A 3 -11.06 28.91 -5.78
CA GLY A 3 -11.73 28.24 -6.89
C GLY A 3 -11.47 26.74 -6.95
N LYS A 4 -12.37 26.06 -7.65
CA LYS A 4 -12.40 24.61 -7.85
C LYS A 4 -12.40 24.32 -9.35
N LEU A 5 -11.59 23.38 -9.78
CA LEU A 5 -11.67 22.78 -11.12
C LEU A 5 -12.20 21.35 -10.96
N ALA A 6 -13.19 20.97 -11.76
CA ALA A 6 -13.74 19.62 -11.76
C ALA A 6 -13.65 19.02 -13.16
N PHE A 7 -13.23 17.76 -13.23
CA PHE A 7 -13.33 16.91 -14.41
C PHE A 7 -14.37 15.84 -14.13
N ASP A 8 -15.40 15.74 -14.96
CA ASP A 8 -16.50 14.78 -14.81
C ASP A 8 -16.57 13.88 -16.04
N ALA A 9 -16.41 12.57 -15.85
CA ALA A 9 -16.47 11.59 -16.94
C ALA A 9 -16.84 10.19 -16.45
N GLY A 10 -17.21 9.30 -17.36
CA GLY A 10 -17.38 7.88 -17.03
C GLY A 10 -16.04 7.21 -16.67
N GLU A 11 -14.99 7.56 -17.41
CA GLU A 11 -13.59 7.16 -17.18
C GLU A 11 -12.70 8.38 -17.42
N ILE A 12 -11.68 8.55 -16.58
CA ILE A 12 -10.63 9.55 -16.77
C ILE A 12 -9.32 8.82 -17.05
N THR A 13 -8.74 9.03 -18.23
CA THR A 13 -7.41 8.51 -18.58
C THR A 13 -6.35 9.60 -18.44
N LEU A 14 -5.36 9.34 -17.60
CA LEU A 14 -4.16 10.15 -17.46
C LEU A 14 -3.06 9.54 -18.34
N GLY A 15 -2.91 10.07 -19.54
CA GLY A 15 -1.95 9.58 -20.53
C GLY A 15 -0.53 10.08 -20.28
N ALA A 16 0.38 9.71 -21.18
CA ALA A 16 1.79 10.05 -21.11
C ALA A 16 2.06 11.56 -21.03
N ASN A 17 3.27 11.91 -20.59
CA ASN A 17 3.79 13.25 -20.32
C ASN A 17 3.32 13.83 -18.98
N ASP A 18 3.93 14.96 -18.62
CA ASP A 18 3.65 15.67 -17.39
C ASP A 18 2.60 16.76 -17.62
N LEU A 19 1.58 16.79 -16.77
CA LEU A 19 0.54 17.81 -16.73
C LEU A 19 0.47 18.40 -15.32
N THR A 20 0.54 19.73 -15.22
CA THR A 20 0.34 20.44 -13.95
C THR A 20 -0.85 21.37 -14.06
N VAL A 21 -1.74 21.31 -13.06
CA VAL A 21 -2.86 22.23 -12.88
C VAL A 21 -2.53 23.21 -11.75
N GLU A 22 -2.43 24.48 -12.11
CA GLU A 22 -2.08 25.56 -11.18
C GLU A 22 -3.28 26.47 -10.88
N ARG A 23 -3.15 27.29 -9.84
CA ARG A 23 -4.06 28.40 -9.48
C ARG A 23 -5.45 28.01 -8.96
N PHE A 24 -5.77 26.72 -8.84
CA PHE A 24 -6.98 26.24 -8.16
C PHE A 24 -6.68 25.84 -6.71
N ALA A 25 -7.63 26.12 -5.80
CA ALA A 25 -7.52 25.66 -4.41
C ALA A 25 -7.76 24.16 -4.30
N THR A 26 -8.65 23.63 -5.14
CA THR A 26 -8.98 22.21 -5.22
C THR A 26 -9.21 21.80 -6.66
N VAL A 27 -8.69 20.64 -7.05
CA VAL A 27 -9.02 19.93 -8.29
C VAL A 27 -9.78 18.67 -7.92
N GLU A 28 -10.87 18.38 -8.62
CA GLU A 28 -11.63 17.15 -8.47
C GLU A 28 -11.61 16.36 -9.78
N MET A 29 -11.31 15.06 -9.68
CA MET A 29 -11.48 14.10 -10.77
C MET A 29 -12.63 13.16 -10.41
N ASN A 30 -13.78 13.37 -11.03
CA ASN A 30 -14.99 12.57 -10.84
C ASN A 30 -15.08 11.57 -12.00
N ALA A 31 -14.78 10.31 -11.70
CA ALA A 31 -14.92 9.21 -12.65
C ALA A 31 -15.96 8.21 -12.16
N ASP A 32 -16.98 7.92 -12.96
CA ASP A 32 -18.05 7.00 -12.56
C ASP A 32 -17.57 5.54 -12.43
N SER A 33 -16.54 5.16 -13.19
CA SER A 33 -16.04 3.77 -13.25
C SER A 33 -14.59 3.63 -12.80
N ARG A 34 -13.66 4.38 -13.41
CA ARG A 34 -12.23 4.31 -13.07
C ARG A 34 -11.45 5.57 -13.46
N ILE A 35 -10.32 5.76 -12.78
CA ILE A 35 -9.20 6.58 -13.24
C ILE A 35 -8.10 5.62 -13.71
N LEU A 36 -7.69 5.74 -14.97
CA LEU A 36 -6.67 4.92 -15.61
C LEU A 36 -5.41 5.74 -15.86
N THR A 37 -4.26 5.30 -15.35
CA THR A 37 -2.96 5.86 -15.72
C THR A 37 -2.37 5.06 -16.89
N ASP A 38 -1.86 5.74 -17.91
CA ASP A 38 -1.37 5.10 -19.14
C ASP A 38 -0.04 5.71 -19.61
N GLY A 39 0.90 4.84 -19.97
CA GLY A 39 2.27 5.24 -20.35
C GLY A 39 3.12 5.74 -19.18
N ILE A 40 4.00 6.70 -19.47
CA ILE A 40 4.92 7.31 -18.51
C ILE A 40 4.61 8.80 -18.41
N GLY A 41 4.36 9.30 -17.21
CA GLY A 41 4.03 10.71 -17.01
C GLY A 41 3.66 11.07 -15.59
N SER A 42 3.12 12.27 -15.43
CA SER A 42 2.63 12.75 -14.15
C SER A 42 1.45 13.71 -14.28
N PHE A 43 0.61 13.73 -13.25
CA PHE A 43 -0.43 14.73 -13.06
C PHE A 43 -0.19 15.42 -11.72
N GLY A 44 -0.02 16.74 -11.72
CA GLY A 44 0.29 17.55 -10.55
C GLY A 44 -0.76 18.64 -10.29
N THR A 45 -1.04 18.93 -9.01
CA THR A 45 -1.86 20.09 -8.60
C THR A 45 -1.17 20.90 -7.50
N GLN A 46 -1.28 22.22 -7.58
CA GLN A 46 -0.79 23.11 -6.50
C GLN A 46 -1.74 23.13 -5.29
N GLY A 47 -3.05 23.02 -5.54
CA GLY A 47 -4.08 22.89 -4.51
C GLY A 47 -4.29 21.44 -4.08
N GLY A 48 -5.34 21.19 -3.29
CA GLY A 48 -5.77 19.84 -2.96
C GLY A 48 -6.32 19.09 -4.18
N LEU A 49 -6.28 17.76 -4.14
CA LEU A 49 -6.75 16.88 -5.20
C LEU A 49 -7.68 15.81 -4.61
N ASP A 50 -8.93 15.79 -5.07
CA ASP A 50 -9.89 14.73 -4.78
C ASP A 50 -10.02 13.82 -6.01
N LEU A 51 -9.67 12.55 -5.87
CA LEU A 51 -9.93 11.50 -6.84
C LEU A 51 -11.20 10.76 -6.41
N ARG A 52 -12.33 11.09 -7.05
CA ARG A 52 -13.64 10.50 -6.76
C ARG A 52 -13.95 9.46 -7.81
N THR A 53 -13.60 8.22 -7.52
CA THR A 53 -13.72 7.10 -8.45
C THR A 53 -13.86 5.79 -7.68
N PRO A 54 -14.64 4.81 -8.16
CA PRO A 54 -14.64 3.48 -7.57
C PRO A 54 -13.29 2.78 -7.66
N LEU A 55 -12.52 3.02 -8.74
CA LEU A 55 -11.26 2.35 -9.03
C LEU A 55 -10.19 3.33 -9.54
N VAL A 56 -8.97 3.20 -9.05
CA VAL A 56 -7.75 3.74 -9.67
C VAL A 56 -6.89 2.57 -10.16
N THR A 57 -6.41 2.63 -11.40
CA THR A 57 -5.59 1.55 -11.98
C THR A 57 -4.60 2.09 -13.02
N GLY A 58 -3.73 1.22 -13.53
CA GLY A 58 -2.72 1.57 -14.52
C GLY A 58 -2.62 0.55 -15.64
N SER A 59 -2.35 1.02 -16.86
CA SER A 59 -2.01 0.15 -17.99
C SER A 59 -0.76 -0.68 -17.69
N GLY A 60 -0.57 -1.77 -18.43
CA GLY A 60 0.58 -2.66 -18.22
C GLY A 60 1.91 -1.93 -18.38
N ALA A 61 2.82 -2.14 -17.43
CA ALA A 61 4.13 -1.46 -17.36
C ALA A 61 4.08 0.08 -17.40
N SER A 62 2.93 0.70 -17.10
CA SER A 62 2.84 2.15 -16.93
C SER A 62 3.66 2.62 -15.72
N ARG A 63 4.17 3.84 -15.77
CA ARG A 63 4.84 4.50 -14.64
C ARG A 63 4.28 5.90 -14.47
N TYR A 64 3.50 6.12 -13.42
CA TYR A 64 2.76 7.37 -13.27
C TYR A 64 2.87 7.96 -11.87
N THR A 65 2.93 9.29 -11.79
CA THR A 65 2.82 10.02 -10.52
C THR A 65 1.59 10.92 -10.54
N ILE A 66 0.69 10.76 -9.58
CA ILE A 66 -0.38 11.71 -9.29
C ILE A 66 0.01 12.45 -8.01
N ALA A 67 0.22 13.76 -8.10
CA ALA A 67 0.74 14.58 -7.02
C ALA A 67 -0.15 15.80 -6.73
N SER A 68 -0.23 16.13 -5.45
CA SER A 68 -0.86 17.34 -4.91
C SER A 68 0.11 17.98 -3.92
N ASP A 69 0.32 19.30 -4.03
CA ASP A 69 1.04 20.05 -2.99
C ASP A 69 0.17 20.25 -1.74
N GLY A 70 -1.16 20.06 -1.87
CA GLY A 70 -2.12 20.02 -0.78
C GLY A 70 -2.49 18.59 -0.37
N ALA A 71 -3.69 18.44 0.22
CA ALA A 71 -4.23 17.11 0.52
C ALA A 71 -4.53 16.33 -0.78
N LEU A 72 -4.24 15.03 -0.79
CA LEU A 72 -4.69 14.08 -1.80
C LEU A 72 -5.68 13.10 -1.17
N ARG A 73 -6.89 13.01 -1.73
CA ARG A 73 -7.96 12.17 -1.20
C ARG A 73 -8.50 11.25 -2.29
N LEU A 74 -8.52 9.95 -2.03
CA LEU A 74 -9.24 8.99 -2.87
C LEU A 74 -10.54 8.67 -2.17
N ILE A 75 -11.65 8.88 -2.88
CA ILE A 75 -12.99 8.79 -2.34
C ILE A 75 -13.78 7.84 -3.23
N ARG A 76 -14.26 6.74 -2.65
CA ARG A 76 -15.19 5.85 -3.35
C ARG A 76 -16.58 6.50 -3.41
N PRO A 77 -17.14 6.75 -4.60
CA PRO A 77 -18.51 7.24 -4.73
C PRO A 77 -19.51 6.13 -4.38
N PHE A 78 -20.67 6.51 -3.85
CA PHE A 78 -21.74 5.56 -3.55
C PHE A 78 -22.38 5.03 -4.84
N GLY A 79 -22.58 3.71 -4.93
CA GLY A 79 -23.28 3.09 -6.06
C GLY A 79 -22.52 3.01 -7.38
N GLY A 80 -21.28 3.51 -7.45
CA GLY A 80 -20.41 3.35 -8.62
C GLY A 80 -19.82 1.94 -8.70
N GLY A 81 -19.98 1.27 -9.85
CA GLY A 81 -19.32 0.00 -10.13
C GLY A 81 -17.90 0.24 -10.64
N GLY A 82 -16.92 -0.44 -10.06
CA GLY A 82 -15.54 -0.38 -10.56
C GLY A 82 -15.42 -0.81 -12.02
N GLY A 83 -14.70 -0.03 -12.81
CA GLY A 83 -14.27 -0.44 -14.14
C GLY A 83 -13.34 -1.66 -14.10
N THR A 84 -12.88 -2.11 -15.26
CA THR A 84 -11.87 -3.19 -15.31
C THR A 84 -10.52 -2.67 -14.83
N ALA A 85 -9.80 -3.49 -14.06
CA ALA A 85 -8.39 -3.24 -13.78
C ALA A 85 -7.60 -3.13 -15.10
N GLY A 86 -6.52 -2.35 -15.06
CA GLY A 86 -5.62 -2.16 -16.19
C GLY A 86 -4.73 -3.38 -16.43
N GLY A 87 -3.46 -3.14 -16.75
CA GLY A 87 -2.50 -4.19 -17.07
C GLY A 87 -1.65 -4.64 -15.88
N LEU A 88 -0.72 -5.55 -16.17
CA LEU A 88 0.22 -6.06 -15.17
C LEU A 88 1.42 -5.13 -14.99
N GLY A 89 1.94 -5.07 -13.77
CA GLY A 89 3.23 -4.41 -13.52
C GLY A 89 3.20 -2.89 -13.63
N ALA A 90 2.04 -2.26 -13.40
CA ALA A 90 1.94 -0.80 -13.32
C ALA A 90 2.64 -0.27 -12.06
N ASP A 91 3.35 0.85 -12.18
CA ASP A 91 4.03 1.58 -11.10
C ASP A 91 3.33 2.93 -10.89
N LEU A 92 2.58 3.05 -9.80
CA LEU A 92 1.79 4.24 -9.48
C LEU A 92 2.26 4.88 -8.18
N THR A 93 2.61 6.15 -8.25
CA THR A 93 2.88 6.99 -7.07
C THR A 93 1.75 8.00 -6.86
N LEU A 94 1.17 8.00 -5.66
CA LEU A 94 0.17 8.96 -5.18
C LEU A 94 0.79 9.79 -4.07
N ARG A 95 1.01 11.08 -4.31
CA ARG A 95 1.71 11.98 -3.39
C ARG A 95 0.86 13.18 -2.99
N GLY A 96 0.83 13.49 -1.70
CA GLY A 96 0.13 14.67 -1.14
C GLY A 96 0.87 15.23 0.07
N ALA A 97 0.50 16.44 0.53
CA ALA A 97 0.84 16.92 1.86
C ALA A 97 0.30 15.96 2.94
N THR A 98 -0.95 15.52 2.76
CA THR A 98 -1.57 14.39 3.42
C THR A 98 -2.15 13.46 2.36
N VAL A 99 -2.23 12.17 2.62
CA VAL A 99 -2.87 11.20 1.72
C VAL A 99 -3.94 10.44 2.47
N GLU A 100 -5.17 10.49 1.97
CA GLU A 100 -6.30 9.73 2.49
C GLU A 100 -6.81 8.79 1.39
N ALA A 101 -6.57 7.48 1.53
CA ALA A 101 -6.99 6.48 0.55
C ALA A 101 -8.21 5.69 1.04
N ASN A 102 -9.41 6.04 0.55
CA ASN A 102 -10.67 5.32 0.81
C ASN A 102 -11.38 4.97 -0.51
N SER A 103 -10.64 4.34 -1.43
CA SER A 103 -11.19 3.75 -2.64
C SER A 103 -10.36 2.54 -3.08
N ASP A 104 -10.75 1.91 -4.18
CA ASP A 104 -10.00 0.77 -4.72
C ASP A 104 -8.86 1.22 -5.62
N ILE A 105 -7.72 0.57 -5.44
CA ILE A 105 -6.55 0.67 -6.29
C ILE A 105 -6.22 -0.76 -6.72
N SER A 106 -6.19 -1.02 -8.03
CA SER A 106 -5.78 -2.33 -8.56
C SER A 106 -4.61 -2.17 -9.51
N LEU A 107 -3.48 -2.77 -9.16
CA LEU A 107 -2.24 -2.79 -9.95
C LEU A 107 -1.64 -4.21 -9.86
N PRO A 108 -2.23 -5.19 -10.56
CA PRO A 108 -1.81 -6.59 -10.40
C PRO A 108 -0.32 -6.78 -10.74
N SER A 109 0.43 -7.44 -9.85
CA SER A 109 1.90 -7.57 -9.91
C SER A 109 2.65 -6.24 -10.06
N GLY A 110 2.01 -5.13 -9.68
CA GLY A 110 2.53 -3.77 -9.83
C GLY A 110 3.15 -3.23 -8.55
N GLN A 111 3.47 -1.94 -8.59
CA GLN A 111 3.98 -1.19 -7.45
C GLN A 111 3.06 0.00 -7.17
N LEU A 112 2.71 0.16 -5.90
CA LEU A 112 1.98 1.32 -5.39
C LEU A 112 2.85 2.06 -4.39
N THR A 113 2.97 3.37 -4.54
CA THR A 113 3.55 4.25 -3.52
C THR A 113 2.52 5.27 -3.08
N LEU A 114 2.08 5.20 -1.83
CA LEU A 114 1.30 6.25 -1.19
C LEU A 114 2.26 7.07 -0.31
N ARG A 115 2.41 8.37 -0.59
CA ARG A 115 3.36 9.24 0.14
C ARG A 115 2.74 10.53 0.62
N ALA A 116 2.70 10.72 1.94
CA ALA A 116 2.37 11.98 2.59
C ALA A 116 3.67 12.74 2.96
N THR A 117 3.83 13.98 2.50
CA THR A 117 5.10 14.72 2.67
C THR A 117 5.17 15.54 3.96
N THR A 118 4.06 16.06 4.45
CA THR A 118 4.05 16.95 5.64
C THR A 118 3.14 16.45 6.75
N GLY A 119 2.19 15.58 6.45
CA GLY A 119 1.24 15.05 7.42
C GLY A 119 1.01 13.56 7.23
N ASN A 120 -0.15 13.09 7.67
CA ASN A 120 -0.43 11.65 7.78
C ASN A 120 -0.77 11.01 6.43
N LEU A 121 -0.43 9.72 6.34
CA LEU A 121 -0.99 8.78 5.37
C LEU A 121 -2.02 7.90 6.10
N THR A 122 -3.25 7.88 5.60
CA THR A 122 -4.32 7.02 6.12
C THR A 122 -4.94 6.20 5.00
N VAL A 123 -5.08 4.89 5.22
CA VAL A 123 -5.74 3.96 4.29
C VAL A 123 -6.93 3.33 5.00
N GLY A 124 -8.12 3.42 4.42
CA GLY A 124 -9.32 2.72 4.92
C GLY A 124 -9.79 3.16 6.31
N THR A 125 -9.57 4.43 6.69
CA THR A 125 -9.93 4.94 8.03
C THR A 125 -11.35 5.50 8.09
N THR A 126 -11.85 6.07 7.00
CA THR A 126 -13.18 6.71 6.94
C THR A 126 -14.12 6.03 5.94
N GLY A 127 -13.60 5.13 5.10
CA GLY A 127 -14.36 4.29 4.18
C GLY A 127 -13.55 3.06 3.75
N PRO A 128 -14.14 2.15 2.96
CA PRO A 128 -13.43 0.97 2.47
C PRO A 128 -12.29 1.36 1.52
N ALA A 129 -11.16 0.66 1.63
CA ALA A 129 -10.02 0.81 0.74
C ALA A 129 -9.45 -0.56 0.39
N ARG A 130 -9.50 -0.95 -0.89
CA ARG A 130 -8.86 -2.18 -1.38
C ARG A 130 -7.64 -1.81 -2.20
N LEU A 131 -6.46 -2.20 -1.75
CA LEU A 131 -5.21 -2.09 -2.49
C LEU A 131 -4.87 -3.48 -3.01
N ASP A 132 -5.21 -3.77 -4.25
CA ASP A 132 -5.05 -5.08 -4.89
C ASP A 132 -3.83 -5.07 -5.82
N LEU A 133 -2.73 -5.60 -5.31
CA LEU A 133 -1.44 -5.71 -6.00
C LEU A 133 -1.05 -7.18 -6.20
N GLY A 134 -2.00 -8.11 -6.01
CA GLY A 134 -1.75 -9.54 -6.06
C GLY A 134 -1.20 -10.00 -7.41
N GLY A 135 -0.46 -11.11 -7.38
CA GLY A 135 -0.07 -11.82 -8.58
C GLY A 135 -1.28 -12.41 -9.30
N VAL A 136 -1.10 -12.73 -10.58
CA VAL A 136 -2.18 -13.26 -11.42
C VAL A 136 -1.79 -14.58 -12.06
N THR A 137 -2.80 -15.41 -12.33
CA THR A 137 -2.67 -16.53 -13.25
C THR A 137 -3.01 -16.07 -14.66
N ARG A 138 -2.13 -16.37 -15.61
CA ARG A 138 -2.38 -16.21 -17.04
C ARG A 138 -2.35 -17.58 -17.70
N ASP A 139 -3.50 -17.95 -18.25
CA ASP A 139 -3.64 -19.19 -19.00
C ASP A 139 -3.28 -18.93 -20.47
N PHE A 140 -2.36 -19.75 -20.96
CA PHE A 140 -2.08 -19.93 -22.38
C PHE A 140 -2.62 -21.30 -22.80
N ILE A 141 -2.72 -21.55 -24.11
CA ILE A 141 -3.38 -22.74 -24.67
C ILE A 141 -2.95 -24.04 -23.97
N ASP A 142 -1.65 -24.19 -23.68
CA ASP A 142 -1.10 -25.44 -23.11
C ASP A 142 -0.56 -25.30 -21.68
N ILE A 143 -0.49 -24.06 -21.13
CA ILE A 143 0.22 -23.80 -19.87
C ILE A 143 -0.39 -22.61 -19.11
N SER A 144 -0.47 -22.73 -17.79
CA SER A 144 -0.67 -21.57 -16.90
C SER A 144 0.69 -20.99 -16.51
N ARG A 145 0.77 -19.67 -16.42
CA ARG A 145 1.89 -18.94 -15.82
C ARG A 145 1.36 -18.06 -14.70
N HIS A 146 2.15 -17.96 -13.64
CA HIS A 146 1.83 -17.18 -12.46
C HIS A 146 2.84 -16.05 -12.36
N THR A 147 2.35 -14.87 -12.02
CA THR A 147 3.20 -13.73 -11.67
C THR A 147 3.31 -13.59 -10.16
N ASP A 148 4.39 -12.96 -9.72
CA ASP A 148 4.59 -12.65 -8.31
C ASP A 148 3.62 -11.56 -7.84
N GLY A 149 3.45 -11.47 -6.53
CA GLY A 149 2.76 -10.37 -5.88
C GLY A 149 3.52 -9.05 -6.04
N GLY A 150 2.78 -7.95 -6.00
CA GLY A 150 3.29 -6.59 -6.14
C GLY A 150 3.85 -5.99 -4.85
N ILE A 151 4.18 -4.69 -4.91
CA ILE A 151 4.82 -3.97 -3.79
C ILE A 151 3.96 -2.79 -3.37
N ALA A 152 3.64 -2.69 -2.08
CA ALA A 152 3.02 -1.51 -1.47
C ALA A 152 4.04 -0.72 -0.65
N ASN A 153 4.29 0.54 -1.01
CA ASN A 153 5.08 1.48 -0.24
C ASN A 153 4.15 2.50 0.43
N LEU A 154 4.09 2.49 1.76
CA LEU A 154 3.27 3.37 2.57
C LEU A 154 4.18 4.32 3.34
N VAL A 155 4.23 5.58 2.91
CA VAL A 155 5.22 6.55 3.38
C VAL A 155 4.54 7.78 3.95
N SER A 156 4.99 8.20 5.13
CA SER A 156 4.79 9.55 5.64
C SER A 156 6.14 10.12 6.07
N ASP A 157 6.55 11.23 5.45
CA ASP A 157 7.87 11.81 5.70
C ASP A 157 7.95 12.51 7.06
N ALA A 158 6.84 13.11 7.50
CA ALA A 158 6.76 13.93 8.71
C ALA A 158 5.64 13.53 9.68
N GLY A 159 4.71 12.67 9.26
CA GLY A 159 3.54 12.25 10.02
C GLY A 159 3.48 10.75 10.28
N SER A 160 2.28 10.29 10.62
CA SER A 160 1.98 8.88 10.92
C SER A 160 1.46 8.14 9.70
N VAL A 161 1.62 6.82 9.71
CA VAL A 161 0.97 5.90 8.75
C VAL A 161 -0.07 5.07 9.50
N THR A 162 -1.32 5.12 9.05
CA THR A 162 -2.42 4.34 9.61
C THR A 162 -3.09 3.50 8.52
N VAL A 163 -3.03 2.18 8.67
CA VAL A 163 -3.82 1.23 7.88
C VAL A 163 -5.03 0.83 8.72
N GLY A 164 -6.15 1.51 8.48
CA GLY A 164 -7.39 1.40 9.26
C GLY A 164 -8.15 0.10 9.05
N GLY A 165 -9.16 -0.16 9.89
CA GLY A 165 -9.91 -1.43 9.89
C GLY A 165 -10.74 -1.70 8.63
N ASN A 166 -10.99 -0.69 7.79
CA ASN A 166 -11.68 -0.88 6.50
C ASN A 166 -10.70 -1.06 5.33
N ALA A 167 -9.39 -1.13 5.61
CA ALA A 167 -8.38 -1.38 4.60
C ALA A 167 -8.20 -2.89 4.35
N PHE A 168 -8.02 -3.23 3.07
CA PHE A 168 -7.60 -4.54 2.60
C PHE A 168 -6.42 -4.35 1.65
N VAL A 169 -5.25 -4.87 1.98
CA VAL A 169 -4.04 -4.78 1.15
C VAL A 169 -3.61 -6.17 0.74
N ASP A 170 -3.57 -6.44 -0.55
CA ASP A 170 -3.22 -7.75 -1.11
C ASP A 170 -1.96 -7.64 -1.96
N VAL A 171 -0.91 -8.33 -1.51
CA VAL A 171 0.35 -8.55 -2.24
C VAL A 171 0.62 -10.05 -2.38
N SER A 172 -0.42 -10.89 -2.29
CA SER A 172 -0.30 -12.35 -2.40
C SER A 172 0.07 -12.80 -3.82
N ALA A 173 0.55 -14.04 -3.92
CA ALA A 173 0.68 -14.74 -5.19
C ALA A 173 -0.45 -15.76 -5.39
N PRO A 174 -0.79 -16.12 -6.64
CA PRO A 174 -1.76 -17.15 -6.95
C PRO A 174 -1.41 -18.50 -6.32
N ALA A 175 -2.43 -19.30 -6.00
CA ALA A 175 -2.24 -20.64 -5.44
C ALA A 175 -1.48 -21.62 -6.38
N GLY A 176 -1.42 -21.32 -7.68
CA GLY A 176 -0.70 -22.12 -8.67
C GLY A 176 0.81 -21.88 -8.73
N GLY A 177 1.31 -20.79 -8.14
CA GLY A 177 2.72 -20.44 -8.13
C GLY A 177 2.99 -18.94 -8.05
N GLY A 178 4.25 -18.56 -8.14
CA GLY A 178 4.72 -17.19 -7.92
C GLY A 178 5.02 -16.93 -6.45
N ASP A 179 5.92 -15.99 -6.21
CA ASP A 179 6.27 -15.52 -4.89
C ASP A 179 5.35 -14.36 -4.48
N ALA A 180 4.95 -14.30 -3.21
CA ALA A 180 4.22 -13.14 -2.72
C ALA A 180 5.14 -11.91 -2.69
N GLY A 181 4.50 -10.74 -2.74
CA GLY A 181 5.14 -9.44 -2.74
C GLY A 181 5.44 -8.91 -1.34
N ALA A 182 5.54 -7.58 -1.25
CA ALA A 182 6.01 -6.91 -0.04
C ALA A 182 5.19 -5.67 0.33
N ILE A 183 5.11 -5.40 1.62
CA ILE A 183 4.60 -4.14 2.17
C ILE A 183 5.74 -3.45 2.92
N HIS A 184 6.06 -2.23 2.49
CA HIS A 184 7.07 -1.38 3.10
C HIS A 184 6.39 -0.17 3.73
N VAL A 185 6.69 0.09 5.00
CA VAL A 185 6.15 1.22 5.75
C VAL A 185 7.28 2.11 6.27
N SER A 186 7.16 3.41 6.04
CA SER A 186 8.10 4.42 6.54
C SER A 186 7.33 5.59 7.16
N ALA A 187 7.45 5.75 8.47
CA ALA A 187 6.89 6.84 9.28
C ALA A 187 7.91 7.29 10.35
N PRO A 188 9.15 7.66 9.98
CA PRO A 188 10.27 7.79 10.91
C PRO A 188 10.08 8.82 12.02
N THR A 189 9.24 9.83 11.80
CA THR A 189 8.91 10.86 12.81
C THR A 189 7.52 10.68 13.42
N GLY A 190 6.76 9.69 12.96
CA GLY A 190 5.38 9.45 13.37
C GLY A 190 5.14 8.08 13.96
N ALA A 191 3.87 7.78 14.19
CA ALA A 191 3.42 6.49 14.66
C ALA A 191 2.99 5.59 13.48
N PHE A 192 3.14 4.28 13.65
CA PHE A 192 2.51 3.29 12.80
C PHE A 192 1.36 2.58 13.53
N THR A 193 0.22 2.48 12.85
CA THR A 193 -0.94 1.70 13.31
C THR A 193 -1.44 0.80 12.17
N LEU A 194 -1.61 -0.49 12.48
CA LEU A 194 -2.18 -1.49 11.59
C LEU A 194 -3.42 -2.12 12.25
N ALA A 195 -4.56 -1.94 11.62
CA ALA A 195 -5.85 -2.51 12.02
C ALA A 195 -6.61 -3.18 10.86
N GLY A 196 -6.20 -2.92 9.62
CA GLY A 196 -6.79 -3.53 8.42
C GLY A 196 -6.31 -4.95 8.15
N THR A 197 -6.89 -5.56 7.12
CA THR A 197 -6.49 -6.88 6.62
C THR A 197 -5.36 -6.74 5.61
N ILE A 198 -4.35 -7.58 5.73
CA ILE A 198 -3.23 -7.67 4.78
C ILE A 198 -3.05 -9.12 4.35
N LEU A 199 -2.75 -9.35 3.08
CA LEU A 199 -2.48 -10.67 2.51
C LEU A 199 -1.15 -10.66 1.76
N GLY A 200 -0.32 -11.65 2.07
CA GLY A 200 0.96 -11.95 1.43
C GLY A 200 1.14 -13.46 1.30
N SER A 201 0.05 -14.20 1.07
CA SER A 201 0.08 -15.65 0.89
C SER A 201 0.76 -16.05 -0.42
N ALA A 202 1.44 -17.18 -0.43
CA ALA A 202 1.96 -17.81 -1.64
C ALA A 202 1.72 -19.33 -1.60
N ALA A 203 1.85 -19.99 -2.75
CA ALA A 203 1.74 -21.44 -2.83
C ALA A 203 2.83 -22.14 -1.98
N ALA A 204 2.58 -23.39 -1.58
CA ALA A 204 3.58 -24.16 -0.83
C ALA A 204 4.91 -24.26 -1.61
N GLY A 205 6.03 -24.02 -0.92
CA GLY A 205 7.36 -23.99 -1.52
C GLY A 205 7.74 -22.67 -2.21
N GLN A 206 6.84 -21.69 -2.28
CA GLN A 206 7.14 -20.32 -2.73
C GLN A 206 7.41 -19.39 -1.54
N ARG A 207 8.05 -18.25 -1.80
CA ARG A 207 8.27 -17.22 -0.77
C ARG A 207 6.96 -16.53 -0.48
N SER A 208 6.59 -16.53 0.80
CA SER A 208 5.44 -15.77 1.29
C SER A 208 5.78 -14.28 1.48
N GLY A 209 4.84 -13.50 2.01
CA GLY A 209 4.95 -12.05 2.02
C GLY A 209 6.09 -11.54 2.91
N SER A 210 6.66 -10.40 2.50
CA SER A 210 7.65 -9.66 3.28
C SER A 210 7.08 -8.35 3.81
N PHE A 211 7.44 -7.99 5.04
CA PHE A 211 7.01 -6.75 5.69
C PHE A 211 8.21 -6.00 6.27
N SER A 212 8.31 -4.70 6.00
CA SER A 212 9.31 -3.84 6.64
C SER A 212 8.69 -2.57 7.21
N LEU A 213 9.19 -2.13 8.36
CA LEU A 213 8.73 -0.95 9.07
C LEU A 213 9.90 -0.13 9.60
N ASP A 214 9.96 1.14 9.21
CA ASP A 214 10.72 2.18 9.93
C ASP A 214 9.71 3.20 10.48
N ALA A 215 9.54 3.25 11.80
CA ALA A 215 8.60 4.18 12.44
C ALA A 215 9.19 4.87 13.66
N GLY A 216 8.73 6.09 13.94
CA GLY A 216 9.06 6.79 15.18
C GLY A 216 8.59 6.01 16.41
N THR A 217 7.33 5.57 16.38
CA THR A 217 6.70 4.72 17.41
C THR A 217 5.73 3.72 16.80
N VAL A 218 5.39 2.67 17.55
CA VAL A 218 4.30 1.75 17.23
C VAL A 218 3.20 1.84 18.30
N ALA A 219 1.95 1.62 17.91
CA ALA A 219 0.82 1.69 18.82
C ALA A 219 1.03 0.82 20.07
N GLY A 220 0.96 1.44 21.26
CA GLY A 220 1.14 0.75 22.54
C GLY A 220 2.54 0.23 22.83
N GLY A 221 3.56 0.53 22.01
CA GLY A 221 4.92 0.03 22.19
C GLY A 221 5.03 -1.50 22.05
N SER A 222 4.10 -2.14 21.34
CA SER A 222 4.03 -3.60 21.20
C SER A 222 3.79 -3.99 19.74
N LEU A 223 4.51 -5.03 19.29
CA LEU A 223 4.32 -5.63 17.97
C LEU A 223 3.28 -6.74 17.96
N THR A 224 2.71 -7.15 19.11
CA THR A 224 1.81 -8.31 19.18
C THR A 224 0.63 -8.23 18.22
N THR A 225 -0.04 -7.08 18.12
CA THR A 225 -1.16 -6.91 17.19
C THR A 225 -0.70 -6.96 15.74
N THR A 226 0.41 -6.29 15.42
CA THR A 226 1.01 -6.28 14.09
C THR A 226 1.44 -7.68 13.67
N ASP A 227 2.16 -8.41 14.51
CA ASP A 227 2.60 -9.78 14.24
C ASP A 227 1.43 -10.76 14.11
N THR A 228 0.35 -10.56 14.86
CA THR A 228 -0.89 -11.35 14.70
C THR A 228 -1.52 -11.14 13.33
N LEU A 229 -1.64 -9.88 12.89
CA LEU A 229 -2.18 -9.56 11.56
C LEU A 229 -1.26 -10.08 10.44
N LEU A 230 0.06 -9.98 10.60
CA LEU A 230 1.04 -10.51 9.66
C LEU A 230 1.02 -12.04 9.59
N ASN A 231 0.81 -12.75 10.71
CA ASN A 231 0.61 -14.20 10.71
C ASN A 231 -0.65 -14.59 9.92
N ASN A 232 -1.76 -13.88 10.16
CA ASN A 232 -3.03 -14.12 9.47
C ASN A 232 -2.89 -13.85 7.96
N GLY A 233 -2.11 -12.83 7.59
CA GLY A 233 -1.78 -12.49 6.21
C GLY A 233 -0.70 -13.34 5.56
N GLN A 234 -0.10 -14.29 6.28
CA GLN A 234 1.01 -15.13 5.83
C GLN A 234 2.27 -14.35 5.41
N PHE A 235 2.62 -13.28 6.11
CA PHE A 235 3.92 -12.61 5.95
C PHE A 235 5.01 -13.38 6.70
N ASN A 236 5.33 -14.56 6.21
CA ASN A 236 6.24 -15.50 6.86
C ASN A 236 7.63 -15.54 6.20
N GLU A 237 7.89 -14.76 5.14
CA GLU A 237 9.21 -14.72 4.52
C GLU A 237 10.15 -13.81 5.30
N SER A 238 9.77 -12.55 5.48
CA SER A 238 10.55 -11.63 6.31
C SER A 238 9.71 -10.60 7.05
N ARG A 239 10.15 -10.24 8.25
CA ARG A 239 9.64 -9.13 9.05
C ARG A 239 10.81 -8.32 9.58
N ASP A 240 10.93 -7.08 9.13
CA ASP A 240 11.97 -6.15 9.56
C ASP A 240 11.34 -4.94 10.25
N TYR A 241 11.66 -4.73 11.52
CA TYR A 241 11.15 -3.64 12.31
C TYR A 241 12.29 -2.76 12.80
N ARG A 242 12.17 -1.47 12.56
CA ARG A 242 12.95 -0.42 13.20
C ARG A 242 12.00 0.58 13.84
N VAL A 243 12.07 0.68 15.17
CA VAL A 243 11.28 1.63 15.96
C VAL A 243 12.25 2.63 16.59
N ARG A 244 12.13 3.90 16.23
CA ARG A 244 13.17 4.90 16.57
C ARG A 244 13.13 5.34 18.02
N THR A 245 11.95 5.33 18.65
CA THR A 245 11.79 5.81 20.03
C THR A 245 10.86 4.93 20.84
N GLY A 246 11.17 4.81 22.13
CA GLY A 246 10.37 4.06 23.09
C GLY A 246 10.77 2.58 23.19
N ASN A 247 10.22 1.92 24.21
CA ASN A 247 10.43 0.50 24.40
C ASN A 247 9.57 -0.31 23.42
N LEU A 248 10.07 -1.47 23.03
CA LEU A 248 9.41 -2.36 22.09
C LEU A 248 9.15 -3.71 22.74
N THR A 249 7.90 -4.14 22.78
CA THR A 249 7.53 -5.49 23.24
C THR A 249 7.26 -6.39 22.05
N ILE A 250 7.94 -7.54 22.00
CA ILE A 250 7.64 -8.64 21.08
C ILE A 250 6.89 -9.70 21.90
N GLY A 251 5.57 -9.70 21.78
CA GLY A 251 4.68 -10.63 22.46
C GLY A 251 3.85 -11.45 21.47
N GLY A 252 3.23 -12.54 21.94
CA GLY A 252 2.47 -13.45 21.09
C GLY A 252 3.38 -14.33 20.23
N LEU A 253 2.88 -14.79 19.07
CA LEU A 253 3.68 -15.54 18.10
C LEU A 253 4.06 -14.61 16.95
N ALA A 254 5.34 -14.54 16.62
CA ALA A 254 5.83 -13.94 15.39
C ALA A 254 6.42 -15.05 14.51
N ARG A 255 5.79 -15.35 13.36
CA ARG A 255 6.27 -16.37 12.43
C ARG A 255 6.86 -15.72 11.18
N ALA A 256 8.17 -15.84 10.99
CA ALA A 256 8.85 -15.38 9.79
C ALA A 256 10.22 -16.05 9.65
N ARG A 257 10.58 -16.49 8.44
CA ARG A 257 11.88 -17.11 8.14
C ARG A 257 13.05 -16.17 8.45
N THR A 258 12.89 -14.87 8.21
CA THR A 258 13.81 -13.83 8.68
C THR A 258 13.06 -12.83 9.55
N TYR A 259 13.46 -12.69 10.82
CA TYR A 259 12.86 -11.73 11.74
C TYR A 259 13.93 -10.77 12.24
N ARG A 260 13.70 -9.46 12.14
CA ARG A 260 14.60 -8.43 12.66
C ARG A 260 13.80 -7.38 13.42
N ALA A 261 14.27 -6.99 14.59
CA ALA A 261 13.69 -5.91 15.36
C ALA A 261 14.78 -5.05 15.97
N ALA A 262 14.65 -3.73 15.79
CA ALA A 262 15.52 -2.72 16.36
C ALA A 262 14.69 -1.67 17.09
N ALA A 263 15.12 -1.31 18.30
CA ALA A 263 14.63 -0.15 19.04
C ALA A 263 15.80 0.82 19.19
N ASP A 264 15.84 1.90 18.41
CA ASP A 264 17.01 2.80 18.35
C ASP A 264 17.22 3.53 19.69
N SER A 265 16.13 3.90 20.37
CA SER A 265 16.13 4.58 21.66
C SER A 265 15.10 3.96 22.61
N GLY A 266 15.42 2.77 23.11
CA GLY A 266 14.65 2.04 24.12
C GLY A 266 15.19 0.65 24.36
N SER A 267 14.43 -0.19 25.06
CA SER A 267 14.73 -1.62 25.23
C SER A 267 13.75 -2.48 24.43
N ILE A 268 14.22 -3.64 23.97
CA ILE A 268 13.37 -4.70 23.43
C ILE A 268 13.08 -5.72 24.53
N THR A 269 11.80 -5.98 24.79
CA THR A 269 11.35 -7.03 25.71
C THR A 269 10.64 -8.12 24.91
N VAL A 270 11.15 -9.35 24.96
CA VAL A 270 10.51 -10.51 24.32
C VAL A 270 9.73 -11.28 25.38
N THR A 271 8.41 -11.32 25.24
CA THR A 271 7.49 -12.08 26.11
C THR A 271 6.76 -13.19 25.37
N GLY A 272 6.91 -13.24 24.04
CA GLY A 272 6.31 -14.22 23.14
C GLY A 272 7.32 -15.19 22.51
N THR A 273 6.91 -15.79 21.39
CA THR A 273 7.69 -16.73 20.59
C THR A 273 8.01 -16.12 19.23
N ILE A 274 9.29 -16.17 18.85
CA ILE A 274 9.73 -15.91 17.48
C ILE A 274 9.99 -17.28 16.83
N ASP A 275 9.19 -17.62 15.82
CA ASP A 275 9.29 -18.85 15.03
C ASP A 275 9.92 -18.50 13.68
N ALA A 276 11.25 -18.64 13.60
CA ALA A 276 12.03 -18.50 12.38
C ALA A 276 12.41 -19.85 11.75
N SER A 277 11.59 -20.89 11.99
CA SER A 277 11.82 -22.19 11.37
C SER A 277 11.59 -22.15 9.86
N GLY A 278 12.37 -22.92 9.11
CA GLY A 278 12.30 -23.04 7.65
C GLY A 278 13.07 -24.25 7.17
N GLU A 279 12.82 -24.70 5.93
CA GLU A 279 13.44 -25.91 5.34
C GLU A 279 14.97 -25.81 5.29
N THR A 280 15.50 -24.61 5.07
CA THR A 280 16.94 -24.30 5.05
C THR A 280 17.44 -23.59 6.32
N GLY A 281 16.60 -23.51 7.35
CA GLY A 281 16.82 -22.65 8.51
C GLY A 281 16.35 -21.21 8.30
N GLY A 282 16.36 -20.42 9.38
CA GLY A 282 15.99 -19.00 9.36
C GLY A 282 16.86 -18.16 10.29
N ASP A 283 16.66 -16.85 10.23
CA ASP A 283 17.52 -15.84 10.86
C ASP A 283 16.74 -14.95 11.82
N ILE A 284 17.33 -14.63 12.97
CA ILE A 284 16.84 -13.69 14.00
C ILE A 284 17.95 -12.69 14.34
#